data_AF-A0A9P8EX66-F1
#
_entry.id   AF-A0A9P8EX66-F1
#
_cell.length_a   1.000
_cell.length_b   1.000
_cell.length_c   1.000
_cell.angle_alpha   90.00
_cell.angle_beta   90.00
_cell.angle_gamma   90.00
#
_symmetry.space_group_name_H-M   'P 1'
#
loop_
_entity.id
_entity.type
_entity.pdbx_description
1 polymer ?
#
loop_
_entity_poly.entity_id
_entity_poly.type
_entity_poly.pdbx_seq_one_letter_code
_entity_poly.pdbx_strand_id
1 'polypeptide(L)'
;MFLELNYTVQHSDPEFLSKIQATELSKLIGPGLVTLAFNVSEADVTDDPEDPTNNADKSAEEAAKDGVVALNRTLGSTLVKALTDEATRPRGLRVLNSTLFTLTPNQLHTILDQQKALMVLNATLEVDNHETFKKDLLSILPSQEYLEQVEIVANPSLQFFLALQNVKHKAFENTFPSQAEIEALGEKCKRLTSFKADILRSSAMQTIKWEKKDDKWSGGVKAAQTELKIAEVE
;
A
#
# COMPACT_ATOMS: atom_id res chain seq x y z
N MET A 1 19.53 -11.97 -5.73
CA MET A 1 18.97 -12.78 -4.62
C MET A 1 17.57 -12.29 -4.32
N PHE A 2 16.65 -13.19 -3.97
CA PHE A 2 15.26 -12.89 -3.64
C PHE A 2 15.05 -13.13 -2.14
N LEU A 3 14.40 -12.19 -1.46
CA LEU A 3 13.97 -12.34 -0.07
C LEU A 3 12.48 -12.03 0.01
N GLU A 4 11.68 -13.02 0.36
CA GLU A 4 10.23 -12.92 0.41
C GLU A 4 9.71 -13.51 1.71
N LEU A 5 8.96 -12.70 2.47
CA LEU A 5 8.25 -13.07 3.68
C LEU A 5 6.81 -12.58 3.52
N ASN A 6 5.88 -13.52 3.54
CA ASN A 6 4.47 -13.26 3.36
C ASN A 6 3.73 -13.61 4.65
N TYR A 7 2.96 -12.65 5.13
CA TYR A 7 2.13 -12.76 6.31
C TYR A 7 0.67 -12.66 5.89
N THR A 8 -0.17 -13.48 6.51
CA THR A 8 -1.62 -13.42 6.32
C THR A 8 -2.24 -12.92 7.61
N VAL A 9 -3.02 -11.84 7.53
CA VAL A 9 -3.68 -11.25 8.69
C VAL A 9 -4.73 -12.23 9.21
N GLN A 10 -4.65 -12.52 10.51
CA GLN A 10 -5.69 -13.20 11.24
C GLN A 10 -6.37 -12.19 12.16
N HIS A 11 -7.55 -11.69 11.76
CA HIS A 11 -8.30 -10.72 12.55
C HIS A 11 -8.76 -11.27 13.92
N SER A 12 -8.73 -12.59 14.08
CA SER A 12 -8.93 -13.30 15.35
C SER A 12 -7.76 -13.16 16.33
N ASP A 13 -6.56 -12.77 15.87
CA ASP A 13 -5.36 -12.59 16.68
C ASP A 13 -4.98 -11.10 16.77
N PRO A 14 -5.49 -10.35 17.77
CA PRO A 14 -5.17 -8.93 17.93
C PRO A 14 -3.70 -8.67 18.23
N GLU A 15 -2.94 -9.69 18.65
CA GLU A 15 -1.51 -9.59 18.95
C GLU A 15 -0.62 -9.98 17.76
N PHE A 16 -1.20 -10.36 16.61
CA PHE A 16 -0.48 -10.87 15.44
C PHE A 16 0.77 -10.05 15.09
N LEU A 17 0.61 -8.74 14.93
CA LEU A 17 1.71 -7.84 14.55
C LEU A 17 2.80 -7.74 15.61
N SER A 18 2.46 -7.89 16.89
CA SER A 18 3.43 -7.84 17.99
C SER A 18 4.40 -9.03 17.98
N LYS A 19 3.99 -10.15 17.38
CA LYS A 19 4.80 -11.37 17.25
C LYS A 19 5.84 -11.24 16.14
N ILE A 20 5.66 -10.32 15.20
CA ILE A 20 6.57 -10.11 14.07
C ILE A 20 7.82 -9.36 14.53
N GLN A 21 8.98 -10.00 14.39
CA GLN A 21 10.28 -9.42 14.74
C GLN A 21 10.79 -8.46 13.66
N ALA A 22 10.08 -7.35 13.46
CA ALA A 22 10.31 -6.37 12.39
C ALA A 22 11.75 -5.84 12.29
N THR A 23 12.38 -5.62 13.45
CA THR A 23 13.76 -5.15 13.57
C THR A 23 14.75 -6.19 13.04
N GLU A 24 14.48 -7.48 13.28
CA GLU A 24 15.30 -8.58 12.77
C GLU A 24 15.11 -8.78 11.27
N LEU A 25 13.88 -8.63 10.76
CA LEU A 25 13.61 -8.70 9.31
C LEU A 25 14.45 -7.69 8.52
N SER A 26 14.57 -6.47 9.04
CA SER A 26 15.36 -5.41 8.40
C SER A 26 16.85 -5.77 8.29
N LYS A 27 17.38 -6.65 9.16
CA LYS A 27 18.79 -7.09 9.13
C LYS A 27 19.08 -8.13 8.05
N LEU A 28 18.04 -8.74 7.47
CA LEU A 28 18.18 -9.69 6.36
C LEU A 28 18.41 -8.98 5.01
N ILE A 29 18.25 -7.66 4.98
CA ILE A 29 18.47 -6.84 3.79
C ILE A 29 19.98 -6.69 3.57
N GLY A 30 20.44 -7.03 2.36
CA GLY A 30 21.84 -6.91 1.99
C GLY A 30 22.07 -6.46 0.54
N PRO A 31 23.32 -6.14 0.18
CA PRO A 31 23.63 -5.48 -1.11
C PRO A 31 23.27 -6.26 -2.37
N GLY A 32 23.24 -7.60 -2.28
CA GLY A 32 22.95 -8.50 -3.40
C GLY A 32 21.46 -8.77 -3.66
N LEU A 33 20.56 -8.13 -2.90
CA LEU A 33 19.12 -8.28 -3.11
C LEU A 33 18.67 -7.59 -4.41
N VAL A 34 17.84 -8.33 -5.14
CA VAL A 34 17.17 -7.88 -6.38
C VAL A 34 15.67 -7.76 -6.14
N THR A 35 15.11 -8.61 -5.28
CA THR A 35 13.73 -8.56 -4.83
C THR A 35 13.69 -8.60 -3.31
N LEU A 36 12.92 -7.68 -2.74
CA LEU A 36 12.54 -7.68 -1.34
C LEU A 36 11.03 -7.62 -1.25
N ALA A 37 10.42 -8.63 -0.63
CA ALA A 37 8.99 -8.63 -0.33
C ALA A 37 8.77 -8.92 1.16
N PHE A 38 8.44 -7.89 1.92
CA PHE A 38 7.84 -8.00 3.24
C PHE A 38 6.37 -7.64 3.07
N ASN A 39 5.57 -8.65 2.79
CA ASN A 39 4.18 -8.50 2.42
C ASN A 39 3.26 -8.98 3.54
N VAL A 40 2.12 -8.32 3.62
CA VAL A 40 1.00 -8.74 4.45
C VAL A 40 -0.27 -8.73 3.59
N SER A 41 -1.06 -9.79 3.63
CA SER A 41 -2.31 -9.95 2.87
C SER A 41 -3.45 -10.37 3.79
N GLU A 42 -4.68 -10.22 3.30
CA GLU A 42 -5.85 -10.86 3.92
C GLU A 42 -5.77 -12.38 3.72
N ALA A 43 -6.53 -13.12 4.52
CA ALA A 43 -6.70 -14.55 4.31
C ALA A 43 -7.51 -14.81 3.03
N ASP A 44 -7.04 -15.77 2.23
CA ASP A 44 -7.75 -16.17 1.03
C ASP A 44 -9.06 -16.87 1.40
N VAL A 45 -10.10 -16.68 0.57
CA VAL A 45 -11.32 -17.48 0.63
C VAL A 45 -10.96 -18.91 0.26
N THR A 46 -11.30 -19.87 1.11
CA THR A 46 -10.99 -21.28 0.93
C THR A 46 -12.18 -22.04 0.32
N ASP A 47 -11.96 -23.29 -0.12
CA ASP A 47 -13.06 -24.15 -0.60
C ASP A 47 -13.85 -24.81 0.56
N ASP A 48 -13.45 -24.57 1.81
CA ASP A 48 -14.09 -25.17 3.00
C ASP A 48 -15.28 -24.31 3.48
N PRO A 49 -16.53 -24.75 3.31
CA PRO A 49 -17.71 -23.97 3.69
C PRO A 49 -17.81 -23.70 5.20
N GLU A 50 -17.03 -24.39 6.05
CA GLU A 50 -16.98 -24.12 7.50
C GLU A 50 -15.85 -23.15 7.90
N ASP A 51 -15.00 -22.73 6.95
CA ASP A 51 -13.94 -21.76 7.22
C ASP A 51 -14.53 -20.38 7.56
N PRO A 52 -14.21 -19.82 8.74
CA PRO A 52 -14.66 -18.49 9.13
C PRO A 52 -14.31 -17.39 8.12
N THR A 53 -13.29 -17.56 7.28
CA THR A 53 -12.92 -16.58 6.22
C THR A 53 -13.93 -16.53 5.07
N ASN A 54 -14.79 -17.55 4.94
CA ASN A 54 -15.76 -17.69 3.84
C ASN A 54 -17.13 -17.09 4.15
N ASN A 55 -17.33 -16.58 5.37
CA ASN A 55 -18.56 -15.88 5.74
C ASN A 55 -18.63 -14.51 5.02
N ALA A 56 -19.44 -14.45 3.96
CA ALA A 56 -19.72 -13.24 3.20
C ALA A 56 -20.62 -12.24 3.97
N ASP A 57 -21.37 -12.72 4.95
CA ASP A 57 -22.21 -11.90 5.84
C ASP A 57 -21.38 -11.33 7.00
N LYS A 58 -20.44 -10.42 6.68
CA LYS A 58 -19.72 -9.65 7.70
C LYS A 58 -20.68 -8.63 8.32
N SER A 59 -20.78 -8.61 9.64
CA SER A 59 -21.45 -7.52 10.35
C SER A 59 -20.75 -6.19 10.04
N ALA A 60 -21.44 -5.05 10.20
CA ALA A 60 -20.81 -3.74 10.02
C ALA A 60 -19.57 -3.54 10.91
N GLU A 61 -19.53 -4.22 12.06
CA GLU A 61 -18.44 -4.17 13.03
C GLU A 61 -17.23 -5.03 12.60
N GLU A 62 -17.46 -6.15 11.92
CA GLU A 62 -16.42 -6.97 11.29
C GLU A 62 -15.91 -6.33 9.99
N ALA A 63 -16.80 -5.74 9.21
CA ALA A 63 -16.45 -4.97 8.02
C ALA A 63 -15.68 -3.68 8.35
N ALA A 64 -15.91 -3.08 9.53
CA ALA A 64 -15.10 -1.96 10.03
C ALA A 64 -13.70 -2.39 10.51
N LYS A 65 -13.49 -3.68 10.78
CA LYS A 65 -12.18 -4.27 11.12
C LYS A 65 -11.51 -4.96 9.92
N ASP A 66 -12.14 -4.89 8.75
CA ASP A 66 -11.69 -5.44 7.47
C ASP A 66 -10.45 -4.69 6.97
N GLY A 67 -9.57 -5.38 6.24
CA GLY A 67 -8.32 -4.80 5.75
C GLY A 67 -7.07 -5.36 6.41
N VAL A 68 -5.96 -5.14 5.74
CA VAL A 68 -4.63 -5.55 6.17
C VAL A 68 -4.04 -4.53 7.13
N VAL A 69 -3.68 -4.98 8.33
CA VAL A 69 -2.95 -4.16 9.31
C VAL A 69 -1.45 -4.32 9.09
N ALA A 70 -0.75 -3.20 8.89
CA ALA A 70 0.70 -3.17 8.77
C ALA A 70 1.38 -2.77 10.09
N LEU A 71 2.68 -3.05 10.20
CA LEU A 71 3.50 -2.57 11.31
C LEU A 71 3.47 -1.04 11.36
N ASN A 72 3.44 -0.50 12.58
CA ASN A 72 3.32 0.95 12.79
C ASN A 72 4.53 1.73 12.24
N ARG A 73 4.33 3.04 12.04
CA ARG A 73 5.32 3.96 11.44
C ARG A 73 6.67 4.02 12.16
N THR A 74 6.71 3.72 13.46
CA THR A 74 7.95 3.77 14.26
C THR A 74 8.95 2.73 13.75
N LEU A 75 8.46 1.57 13.32
CA LEU A 75 9.25 0.48 12.75
C LEU A 75 9.63 0.74 11.28
N GLY A 76 8.94 1.63 10.58
CA GLY A 76 9.31 2.03 9.21
C GLY A 76 10.75 2.59 9.12
N SER A 77 11.23 3.24 10.18
CA SER A 77 12.59 3.80 10.24
C SER A 77 13.69 2.75 10.11
N THR A 78 13.49 1.52 10.60
CA THR A 78 14.50 0.45 10.50
C THR A 78 14.62 -0.05 9.08
N LEU A 79 13.49 -0.15 8.36
CA LEU A 79 13.46 -0.49 6.95
C LEU A 79 14.14 0.59 6.10
N VAL A 80 13.83 1.87 6.35
CA VAL A 80 14.49 3.00 5.67
C VAL A 80 16.00 2.90 5.82
N LYS A 81 16.50 2.71 7.06
CA LYS A 81 17.94 2.57 7.31
C LYS A 81 18.55 1.42 6.50
N ALA A 82 17.94 0.24 6.55
CA ALA A 82 18.46 -0.94 5.84
C ALA A 82 18.51 -0.76 4.31
N LEU A 83 17.55 -0.03 3.74
CA LEU A 83 17.46 0.25 2.30
C LEU A 83 18.32 1.44 1.84
N THR A 84 18.90 2.22 2.75
CA THR A 84 19.60 3.48 2.41
C THR A 84 21.04 3.56 2.91
N ASP A 85 21.39 2.79 3.94
CA ASP A 85 22.76 2.73 4.47
C ASP A 85 23.72 2.12 3.42
N GLU A 86 24.80 2.83 3.10
CA GLU A 86 25.77 2.41 2.08
C GLU A 86 26.37 1.02 2.34
N ALA A 87 26.51 0.62 3.61
CA ALA A 87 27.08 -0.68 3.95
C ALA A 87 26.14 -1.85 3.63
N THR A 88 24.83 -1.65 3.75
CA THR A 88 23.84 -2.73 3.69
C THR A 88 22.88 -2.63 2.52
N ARG A 89 22.73 -1.44 1.92
CA ARG A 89 21.68 -1.18 0.95
C ARG A 89 21.80 -2.08 -0.29
N PRO A 90 20.69 -2.64 -0.78
CA PRO A 90 20.64 -3.28 -2.08
C PRO A 90 21.17 -2.34 -3.17
N ARG A 91 22.00 -2.87 -4.08
CA ARG A 91 22.56 -2.11 -5.21
C ARG A 91 21.81 -2.33 -6.52
N GLY A 92 21.01 -3.38 -6.59
CA GLY A 92 20.28 -3.80 -7.80
C GLY A 92 18.81 -4.13 -7.53
N LEU A 93 18.19 -3.50 -6.54
CA LEU A 93 16.80 -3.75 -6.20
C LEU A 93 15.87 -3.36 -7.36
N ARG A 94 15.12 -4.33 -7.86
CA ARG A 94 14.13 -4.19 -8.93
C ARG A 94 12.70 -4.27 -8.41
N VAL A 95 12.49 -5.05 -7.36
CA VAL A 95 11.16 -5.22 -6.75
C VAL A 95 11.26 -4.90 -5.27
N LEU A 96 10.46 -3.93 -4.83
CA LEU A 96 10.26 -3.59 -3.43
C LEU A 96 8.79 -3.72 -3.08
N ASN A 97 8.45 -4.75 -2.31
CA ASN A 97 7.19 -4.83 -1.61
C ASN A 97 7.47 -4.66 -0.11
N SER A 98 7.01 -3.54 0.45
CA SER A 98 7.15 -3.18 1.85
C SER A 98 5.79 -3.01 2.53
N THR A 99 4.74 -3.69 2.06
CA THR A 99 3.38 -3.48 2.59
C THR A 99 3.24 -3.89 4.06
N LEU A 100 4.14 -4.73 4.57
CA LEU A 100 4.21 -5.05 6.01
C LEU A 100 4.62 -3.85 6.87
N PHE A 101 5.28 -2.83 6.31
CA PHE A 101 5.75 -1.64 7.04
C PHE A 101 4.95 -0.42 6.60
N THR A 102 4.37 0.31 7.57
CA THR A 102 3.82 1.63 7.29
C THR A 102 4.96 2.65 7.17
N LEU A 103 5.05 3.32 6.03
CA LEU A 103 6.01 4.39 5.77
C LEU A 103 5.30 5.74 5.65
N THR A 104 6.01 6.84 5.96
CA THR A 104 5.57 8.18 5.56
C THR A 104 6.00 8.48 4.11
N PRO A 105 5.36 9.44 3.41
CA PRO A 105 5.83 9.89 2.10
C PRO A 105 7.31 10.30 2.08
N ASN A 106 7.79 10.97 3.14
CA ASN A 106 9.20 11.36 3.27
C ASN A 106 10.14 10.16 3.41
N GLN A 107 9.73 9.13 4.15
CA GLN A 107 10.50 7.88 4.27
C GLN A 107 10.57 7.16 2.92
N LEU A 108 9.46 7.10 2.18
CA LEU A 108 9.44 6.54 0.84
C LEU A 108 10.36 7.33 -0.10
N HIS A 109 10.31 8.66 -0.09
CA HIS A 109 11.21 9.51 -0.87
C HIS A 109 12.69 9.17 -0.60
N THR A 110 13.06 9.04 0.69
CA THR A 110 14.43 8.71 1.10
C THR A 110 14.88 7.35 0.55
N ILE A 111 14.01 6.34 0.56
CA ILE A 111 14.28 5.01 -0.02
C ILE A 111 14.47 5.12 -1.53
N LEU A 112 13.52 5.78 -2.22
CA LEU A 112 13.52 5.94 -3.67
C LEU A 112 14.68 6.81 -4.17
N ASP A 113 15.28 7.64 -3.32
CA ASP A 113 16.52 8.34 -3.62
C ASP A 113 17.75 7.45 -3.70
N GLN A 114 17.75 6.32 -2.99
CA GLN A 114 18.85 5.37 -3.04
C GLN A 114 18.58 4.20 -4.01
N GLN A 115 17.32 3.84 -4.22
CA GLN A 115 16.89 2.65 -4.95
C GLN A 115 16.37 2.98 -6.36
N LYS A 116 17.21 3.60 -7.20
CA LYS A 116 16.83 4.11 -8.55
C LYS A 116 16.54 3.04 -9.61
N ALA A 117 16.81 1.77 -9.29
CA ALA A 117 16.68 0.64 -10.21
C ALA A 117 15.29 -0.01 -10.19
N LEU A 118 14.37 0.48 -9.35
CA LEU A 118 13.07 -0.16 -9.09
C LEU A 118 12.18 -0.20 -10.34
N MET A 119 11.57 -1.37 -10.55
CA MET A 119 10.56 -1.66 -11.56
C MET A 119 9.18 -1.85 -10.91
N VAL A 120 9.12 -2.45 -9.73
CA VAL A 120 7.87 -2.69 -8.99
C VAL A 120 7.99 -2.12 -7.59
N LEU A 121 7.00 -1.31 -7.20
CA LEU A 121 6.88 -0.71 -5.87
C LEU A 121 5.51 -1.02 -5.28
N ASN A 122 5.47 -1.79 -4.20
CA ASN A 122 4.28 -1.98 -3.38
C ASN A 122 4.58 -1.45 -1.98
N ALA A 123 3.88 -0.42 -1.53
CA ALA A 123 4.17 0.23 -0.27
C ALA A 123 2.90 0.56 0.53
N THR A 124 2.95 0.33 1.84
CA THR A 124 1.93 0.86 2.75
C THR A 124 2.35 2.25 3.21
N LEU A 125 1.50 3.25 2.99
CA LEU A 125 1.78 4.64 3.32
C LEU A 125 0.77 5.22 4.30
N GLU A 126 1.25 5.89 5.35
CA GLU A 126 0.42 6.68 6.26
C GLU A 126 -0.22 7.85 5.51
N VAL A 127 -1.54 8.01 5.63
CA VAL A 127 -2.30 9.14 5.06
C VAL A 127 -2.79 10.04 6.19
N ASP A 128 -1.96 11.01 6.55
CA ASP A 128 -2.29 12.02 7.56
C ASP A 128 -3.18 13.14 6.99
N ASN A 129 -2.77 13.71 5.85
CA ASN A 129 -3.51 14.76 5.17
C ASN A 129 -3.79 14.38 3.71
N HIS A 130 -5.07 14.09 3.42
CA HIS A 130 -5.53 13.73 2.09
C HIS A 130 -5.33 14.82 1.03
N GLU A 131 -5.23 16.09 1.43
CA GLU A 131 -5.03 17.21 0.50
C GLU A 131 -3.59 17.31 -0.02
N THR A 132 -2.59 16.90 0.78
CA THR A 132 -1.17 16.98 0.40
C THR A 132 -0.60 15.64 -0.07
N PHE A 133 -1.13 14.52 0.44
CA PHE A 133 -0.62 13.17 0.15
C PHE A 133 -0.42 12.90 -1.35
N LYS A 134 -1.43 13.22 -2.17
CA LYS A 134 -1.36 13.05 -3.63
C LYS A 134 -0.19 13.81 -4.25
N LYS A 135 -0.03 15.06 -3.85
CA LYS A 135 1.04 15.94 -4.35
C LYS A 135 2.40 15.40 -3.95
N ASP A 136 2.54 14.95 -2.72
CA ASP A 136 3.78 14.37 -2.22
C ASP A 136 4.13 13.11 -3.03
N LEU A 137 3.19 12.17 -3.19
CA LEU A 137 3.38 10.97 -3.99
C LEU A 137 3.79 11.28 -5.45
N LEU A 138 3.07 12.19 -6.10
CA LEU A 138 3.34 12.60 -7.49
C LEU A 138 4.65 13.40 -7.65
N SER A 139 5.21 13.92 -6.56
CA SER A 139 6.54 14.56 -6.57
C SER A 139 7.69 13.55 -6.48
N ILE A 140 7.45 12.40 -5.84
CA ILE A 140 8.48 11.39 -5.53
C ILE A 140 8.68 10.41 -6.69
N LEU A 141 7.57 9.85 -7.21
CA LEU A 141 7.59 8.80 -8.22
C LEU A 141 8.32 9.15 -9.53
N PRO A 142 8.25 10.40 -10.06
CA PRO A 142 8.95 10.78 -11.29
C PRO A 142 10.46 10.53 -11.32
N SER A 143 11.10 10.37 -10.16
CA SER A 143 12.53 10.10 -10.06
C SER A 143 12.92 8.66 -10.41
N GLN A 144 11.95 7.77 -10.69
CA GLN A 144 12.14 6.35 -10.93
C GLN A 144 11.99 6.01 -12.42
N GLU A 145 13.09 6.06 -13.17
CA GLU A 145 13.12 5.83 -14.62
C GLU A 145 12.58 4.45 -15.03
N TYR A 146 12.87 3.43 -14.21
CA TYR A 146 12.56 2.04 -14.53
C TYR A 146 11.20 1.56 -14.01
N LEU A 147 10.44 2.43 -13.35
CA LEU A 147 9.22 2.06 -12.65
C LEU A 147 8.12 1.64 -13.63
N GLU A 148 7.61 0.43 -13.46
CA GLU A 148 6.60 -0.21 -14.30
C GLU A 148 5.28 -0.36 -13.56
N GLN A 149 5.32 -0.69 -12.26
CA GLN A 149 4.13 -0.96 -11.46
C GLN A 149 4.23 -0.31 -10.08
N VAL A 150 3.12 0.30 -9.64
CA VAL A 150 2.97 0.87 -8.30
C VAL A 150 1.69 0.36 -7.65
N GLU A 151 1.80 -0.13 -6.42
CA GLU A 151 0.68 -0.37 -5.52
C GLU A 151 0.89 0.44 -4.22
N ILE A 152 -0.08 1.30 -3.89
CA ILE A 152 -0.12 2.01 -2.60
C ILE A 152 -1.25 1.49 -1.75
N VAL A 153 -0.91 0.92 -0.59
CA VAL A 153 -1.88 0.59 0.46
C VAL A 153 -1.93 1.77 1.42
N ALA A 154 -3.01 2.55 1.40
CA ALA A 154 -3.17 3.66 2.33
C ALA A 154 -3.50 3.15 3.72
N ASN A 155 -2.68 3.53 4.70
CA ASN A 155 -2.96 3.37 6.11
C ASN A 155 -3.53 4.69 6.66
N PRO A 156 -4.85 4.78 6.89
CA PRO A 156 -5.50 6.05 7.17
C PRO A 156 -5.22 6.53 8.59
N SER A 157 -4.90 7.81 8.75
CA SER A 157 -5.06 8.48 10.04
C SER A 157 -6.54 8.55 10.43
N LEU A 158 -6.83 8.77 11.72
CA LEU A 158 -8.21 8.97 12.18
C LEU A 158 -8.90 10.14 11.45
N GLN A 159 -8.18 11.24 11.23
CA GLN A 159 -8.72 12.40 10.54
C GLN A 159 -9.09 12.07 9.09
N PHE A 160 -8.23 11.35 8.37
CA PHE A 160 -8.54 10.92 7.02
C PHE A 160 -9.71 9.93 6.99
N PHE A 161 -9.74 8.99 7.94
CA PHE A 161 -10.85 8.04 8.08
C PHE A 161 -12.20 8.74 8.24
N LEU A 162 -12.28 9.77 9.10
CA LEU A 162 -13.49 10.57 9.28
C LEU A 162 -13.85 11.37 8.01
N ALA A 163 -12.85 11.87 7.27
CA ALA A 163 -13.09 12.59 6.02
C ALA A 163 -13.67 11.67 4.92
N LEU A 164 -13.30 10.39 4.90
CA LEU A 164 -13.85 9.40 3.96
C LEU A 164 -15.35 9.14 4.20
N GLN A 165 -15.81 9.20 5.45
CA GLN A 165 -17.22 8.98 5.78
C GLN A 165 -18.13 10.12 5.29
N ASN A 166 -17.58 11.32 5.08
CA ASN A 166 -18.36 12.46 4.60
C ASN A 166 -18.13 12.67 3.10
N VAL A 167 -19.10 12.20 2.32
CA VAL A 167 -19.12 12.24 0.84
C VAL A 167 -18.86 13.62 0.23
N LYS A 168 -19.12 14.71 0.96
CA LYS A 168 -18.87 16.08 0.47
C LYS A 168 -17.37 16.38 0.33
N HIS A 169 -16.51 15.74 1.11
CA HIS A 169 -15.07 15.96 1.06
C HIS A 169 -14.41 15.31 -0.15
N LYS A 170 -15.04 14.29 -0.77
CA LYS A 170 -14.42 13.49 -1.84
C LYS A 170 -13.00 13.05 -1.47
N ALA A 171 -12.82 12.65 -0.21
CA ALA A 171 -11.51 12.49 0.38
C ALA A 171 -10.69 11.42 -0.35
N PHE A 172 -11.34 10.33 -0.77
CA PHE A 172 -10.72 9.27 -1.55
C PHE A 172 -10.19 9.78 -2.90
N GLU A 173 -11.04 10.47 -3.67
CA GLU A 173 -10.71 11.00 -5.00
C GLU A 173 -9.63 12.07 -4.93
N ASN A 174 -9.57 12.82 -3.84
CA ASN A 174 -8.56 13.85 -3.62
C ASN A 174 -7.20 13.26 -3.18
N THR A 175 -7.19 12.05 -2.61
CA THR A 175 -5.99 11.39 -2.08
C THR A 175 -5.13 10.76 -3.19
N PHE A 176 -5.75 10.26 -4.26
CA PHE A 176 -5.04 9.48 -5.29
C PHE A 176 -5.07 10.14 -6.68
N PRO A 177 -4.11 9.82 -7.56
CA PRO A 177 -4.03 10.42 -8.89
C PRO A 177 -5.32 10.26 -9.71
N SER A 178 -5.79 11.37 -10.28
CA SER A 178 -6.82 11.41 -11.33
C SER A 178 -6.27 10.98 -12.69
N GLN A 179 -7.14 10.89 -13.70
CA GLN A 179 -6.74 10.53 -15.05
C GLN A 179 -5.67 11.47 -15.64
N ALA A 180 -5.87 12.79 -15.54
CA ALA A 180 -4.90 13.76 -16.06
C ALA A 180 -3.55 13.68 -15.32
N GLU A 181 -3.59 13.39 -14.01
CA GLU A 181 -2.37 13.26 -13.19
C GLU A 181 -1.61 11.97 -13.48
N ILE A 182 -2.30 10.84 -13.72
CA ILE A 182 -1.63 9.58 -14.08
C ILE A 182 -1.08 9.64 -15.52
N GLU A 183 -1.76 10.33 -16.43
CA GLU A 183 -1.23 10.62 -17.78
C GLU A 183 0.07 11.42 -17.69
N ALA A 184 0.06 12.53 -16.93
CA ALA A 184 1.26 13.34 -16.68
C ALA A 184 2.38 12.58 -15.95
N LEU A 185 2.03 11.66 -15.03
CA LEU A 185 3.02 10.79 -14.39
C LEU A 185 3.63 9.82 -15.41
N GLY A 186 2.83 9.19 -16.28
CA GLY A 186 3.30 8.30 -17.33
C GLY A 186 4.18 8.99 -18.39
N GLU A 187 4.05 10.31 -18.55
CA GLU A 187 5.00 11.09 -19.35
C GLU A 187 6.38 11.20 -18.72
N LYS A 188 6.49 11.16 -17.39
CA LYS A 188 7.77 11.23 -16.67
C LYS A 188 8.33 9.82 -16.44
N CYS A 189 7.49 8.88 -16.01
CA CYS A 189 7.80 7.48 -15.82
C CYS A 189 7.37 6.69 -17.07
N LYS A 190 8.20 6.73 -18.13
CA LYS A 190 7.83 6.19 -19.46
C LYS A 190 7.47 4.69 -19.45
N ARG A 191 8.02 3.93 -18.50
CA ARG A 191 7.77 2.49 -18.36
C ARG A 191 6.55 2.16 -17.50
N LEU A 192 5.96 3.14 -16.82
CA LEU A 192 4.83 2.91 -15.93
C LEU A 192 3.63 2.41 -16.73
N THR A 193 3.15 1.23 -16.36
CA THR A 193 2.00 0.56 -16.99
C THR A 193 0.85 0.31 -16.03
N SER A 194 1.11 0.33 -14.73
CA SER A 194 0.07 0.12 -13.71
C SER A 194 0.27 0.99 -12.49
N PHE A 195 -0.83 1.59 -12.02
CA PHE A 195 -0.92 2.22 -10.71
C PHE A 195 -2.19 1.71 -10.02
N LYS A 196 -2.04 1.19 -8.81
CA LYS A 196 -3.13 0.77 -7.95
C LYS A 196 -3.00 1.48 -6.61
N ALA A 197 -4.13 1.90 -6.04
CA ALA A 197 -4.18 2.22 -4.63
C ALA A 197 -5.50 1.79 -4.00
N ASP A 198 -5.45 1.47 -2.71
CA ASP A 198 -6.60 1.09 -1.89
C ASP A 198 -6.39 1.55 -0.45
N ILE A 199 -7.41 1.42 0.40
CA ILE A 199 -7.33 1.72 1.83
C ILE A 199 -7.28 0.40 2.57
N LEU A 200 -6.13 0.11 3.18
CA LEU A 200 -5.87 -1.13 3.90
C LEU A 200 -6.21 -2.41 3.09
N ARG A 201 -6.32 -2.37 1.76
CA ARG A 201 -6.88 -3.46 0.94
C ARG A 201 -8.29 -3.94 1.34
N SER A 202 -9.02 -3.16 2.14
CA SER A 202 -10.35 -3.53 2.63
C SER A 202 -11.37 -3.62 1.48
N SER A 203 -12.18 -4.67 1.53
CA SER A 203 -13.30 -4.89 0.61
C SER A 203 -14.43 -3.86 0.78
N ALA A 204 -14.52 -3.26 1.97
CA ALA A 204 -15.51 -2.24 2.34
C ALA A 204 -15.09 -0.82 1.89
N MET A 205 -13.92 -0.66 1.29
CA MET A 205 -13.38 0.63 0.85
C MET A 205 -13.27 0.71 -0.68
N GLN A 206 -13.31 1.94 -1.19
CA GLN A 206 -13.05 2.20 -2.61
C GLN A 206 -11.60 1.84 -2.97
N THR A 207 -11.40 1.49 -4.23
CA THR A 207 -10.07 1.26 -4.81
C THR A 207 -9.89 2.10 -6.06
N ILE A 208 -8.65 2.44 -6.42
CA ILE A 208 -8.34 3.11 -7.68
C ILE A 208 -7.34 2.26 -8.45
N LYS A 209 -7.61 2.07 -9.74
CA LYS A 209 -6.72 1.32 -10.62
C LYS A 209 -6.61 2.01 -11.97
N TRP A 210 -5.39 2.29 -12.37
CA TRP A 210 -5.02 2.79 -13.68
C TRP A 210 -4.15 1.75 -14.40
N GLU A 211 -4.48 1.49 -15.65
CA GLU A 211 -3.71 0.62 -16.52
C GLU A 211 -3.44 1.32 -17.85
N LYS A 212 -2.19 1.20 -18.31
CA LYS A 212 -1.75 1.70 -19.60
C LYS A 212 -1.72 0.55 -20.60
N LYS A 213 -2.51 0.66 -21.66
CA LYS A 213 -2.52 -0.28 -22.78
C LYS A 213 -2.48 0.50 -24.09
N ASP A 214 -1.64 0.08 -25.02
CA ASP A 214 -1.45 0.75 -26.32
C ASP A 214 -1.21 2.26 -26.18
N ASP A 215 -0.33 2.61 -25.23
CA ASP A 215 0.00 3.98 -24.82
C ASP A 215 -1.13 4.86 -24.24
N LYS A 216 -2.29 4.27 -23.94
CA LYS A 216 -3.43 4.98 -23.35
C LYS A 216 -3.71 4.51 -21.94
N TRP A 217 -3.88 5.46 -21.03
CA TRP A 217 -4.33 5.20 -19.67
C TRP A 217 -5.84 4.99 -19.62
N SER A 218 -6.28 4.01 -18.85
CA SER A 218 -7.68 3.70 -18.60
C SER A 218 -7.87 3.20 -17.17
N GLY A 219 -9.10 3.30 -16.66
CA GLY A 219 -9.44 2.88 -15.31
C GLY A 219 -10.06 4.01 -14.49
N GLY A 220 -9.78 4.04 -13.19
CA GLY A 220 -10.29 5.01 -12.25
C GLY A 220 -10.74 4.39 -10.95
N VAL A 221 -11.59 5.12 -10.23
CA VAL A 221 -12.15 4.68 -8.94
C VAL A 221 -13.16 3.57 -9.17
N LYS A 222 -13.06 2.52 -8.37
CA LYS A 222 -14.03 1.44 -8.23
C LYS A 222 -14.69 1.54 -6.86
N ALA A 223 -16.00 1.31 -6.83
CA ALA A 223 -16.76 1.24 -5.59
C ALA A 223 -16.26 0.10 -4.68
N ALA A 224 -16.56 0.20 -3.40
CA ALA A 224 -16.36 -0.89 -2.45
C ALA A 224 -17.10 -2.15 -2.94
N GLN A 225 -16.51 -3.31 -2.68
CA GLN A 225 -17.12 -4.60 -3.00
C GLN A 225 -18.18 -4.99 -1.97
N THR A 226 -17.99 -4.54 -0.73
CA THR A 226 -18.90 -4.78 0.40
C THR A 226 -19.63 -3.49 0.77
N GLU A 227 -20.96 -3.51 0.80
CA GLU A 227 -21.75 -2.40 1.33
C GLU A 227 -21.76 -2.45 2.86
N LEU A 228 -21.26 -1.39 3.50
CA LEU A 228 -21.44 -1.18 4.93
C LEU A 228 -22.90 -0.82 5.20
N LYS A 229 -23.70 -1.77 5.69
CA LYS A 229 -25.03 -1.47 6.23
C LYS A 229 -24.85 -0.69 7.53
N ILE A 230 -24.96 0.63 7.46
CA ILE A 230 -25.04 1.47 8.66
C ILE A 230 -26.38 1.14 9.31
N ALA A 231 -26.36 0.55 10.50
CA ALA A 231 -27.57 0.44 11.31
C ALA A 231 -28.03 1.86 11.64
N GLU A 232 -29.24 2.23 11.22
CA GLU A 232 -29.86 3.47 11.67
C GLU A 232 -29.93 3.42 13.21
N VAL A 233 -29.23 4.34 13.85
CA VAL A 233 -29.35 4.54 15.29
C VAL A 233 -30.71 5.21 15.50
N GLU A 234 -31.68 4.46 16.02
CA GLU A 234 -32.97 4.98 16.50
C GLU A 234 -32.80 5.98 17.66
#